data_AF-A0A369AY70-F1
#
_entry.id   AF-A0A369AY70-F1
#
_cell.length_a   1.000
_cell.length_b   1.000
_cell.length_c   1.000
_cell.angle_alpha   90.00
_cell.angle_beta   90.00
_cell.angle_gamma   90.00
#
_symmetry.space_group_name_H-M   'P 1'
#
loop_
_entity.id
_entity.type
_entity.pdbx_description
1 polymer ?
#
loop_
_entity_poly.entity_id
_entity_poly.type
_entity_poly.pdbx_seq_one_letter_code
_entity_poly.pdbx_strand_id
1 'polypeptide(L)'
;MKIIIINDVEYAVFAANEGTVKSQPHMIETLSGSVPEGKQLSLLKEYLKQNDIVPIKGATTHWCIDKVLKLGSTKEKTIRKTIHKQKYLPLTEENMEKQHMFVGASSNYGKEGLIIHDVLNAFPLHNDLNTIAMKIAVIDVTNSTHLSQYKSRLSLYDLAKVILEIPNFDDRLAEGDPELVNIIARNIGAVNMFFFASKYCTYHNVEIYGRDDYSIFDGIVKNTLPYYIPGLTVNRIDTWRRNFDYETFNECVGNLLDENNIHIPFRRRKLDHFLWYANR
;
A
#
# COMPACT_ATOMS: atom_id res chain seq x y z
N MET A 1 -17.65 -17.19 -20.81
CA MET A 1 -18.24 -18.54 -21.01
C MET A 1 -17.14 -19.57 -21.24
N LYS A 2 -17.27 -20.79 -20.69
CA LYS A 2 -16.36 -21.91 -20.92
C LYS A 2 -17.13 -23.23 -21.12
N ILE A 3 -16.70 -24.05 -22.08
CA ILE A 3 -17.24 -25.38 -22.31
C ILE A 3 -16.48 -26.42 -21.48
N ILE A 4 -17.20 -27.33 -20.84
CA ILE A 4 -16.66 -28.44 -20.04
C ILE A 4 -17.39 -29.74 -20.38
N ILE A 5 -16.73 -30.88 -20.15
CA ILE A 5 -17.32 -32.21 -20.31
C ILE A 5 -17.31 -32.89 -18.95
N ILE A 6 -18.47 -33.43 -18.54
CA ILE A 6 -18.64 -34.19 -17.31
C ILE A 6 -19.42 -35.45 -17.68
N ASN A 7 -18.84 -36.64 -17.45
CA ASN A 7 -19.47 -37.93 -17.76
C ASN A 7 -20.00 -38.00 -19.19
N ASP A 8 -19.15 -37.62 -20.16
CA ASP A 8 -19.44 -37.56 -21.60
C ASP A 8 -20.55 -36.60 -22.04
N VAL A 9 -21.06 -35.77 -21.12
CA VAL A 9 -22.04 -34.70 -21.42
C VAL A 9 -21.34 -33.35 -21.45
N GLU A 10 -21.61 -32.57 -22.49
CA GLU A 10 -21.05 -31.24 -22.68
C GLU A 10 -21.93 -30.16 -22.02
N TYR A 11 -21.28 -29.28 -21.27
CA TYR A 11 -21.92 -28.17 -20.57
C TYR A 11 -21.24 -26.84 -20.90
N ALA A 12 -22.04 -25.80 -21.09
CA ALA A 12 -21.57 -24.43 -21.17
C ALA A 12 -21.75 -23.72 -19.83
N VAL A 13 -20.66 -23.15 -19.32
CA VAL A 13 -20.59 -22.43 -18.04
C VAL A 13 -20.46 -20.93 -18.29
N PHE A 14 -21.31 -20.14 -17.65
CA PHE A 14 -21.43 -18.70 -17.86
C PHE A 14 -21.09 -17.92 -16.60
N ALA A 15 -20.37 -16.79 -16.76
CA ALA A 15 -20.25 -15.81 -15.70
C ALA A 15 -21.58 -15.05 -15.51
N ALA A 16 -21.64 -14.18 -14.49
CA ALA A 16 -22.78 -13.30 -14.31
C ALA A 16 -22.99 -12.44 -15.57
N ASN A 17 -24.24 -12.32 -16.01
CA ASN A 17 -24.65 -11.53 -17.19
C ASN A 17 -24.02 -11.95 -18.54
N GLU A 18 -23.39 -13.13 -18.64
CA GLU A 18 -22.81 -13.62 -19.90
C GLU A 18 -23.75 -14.58 -20.68
N GLY A 19 -24.90 -14.97 -20.11
CA GLY A 19 -25.86 -15.90 -20.72
C GLY A 19 -27.27 -15.32 -20.84
N THR A 20 -28.07 -15.84 -21.78
CA THR A 20 -29.44 -15.38 -22.07
C THR A 20 -30.51 -15.90 -21.11
N VAL A 21 -30.15 -16.84 -20.21
CA VAL A 21 -31.11 -17.59 -19.39
C VAL A 21 -31.21 -17.08 -17.95
N LYS A 22 -30.09 -16.69 -17.33
CA LYS A 22 -30.05 -16.17 -15.95
C LYS A 22 -29.01 -15.06 -15.81
N SER A 23 -29.33 -14.04 -15.00
CA SER A 23 -28.38 -12.95 -14.64
C SER A 23 -27.26 -13.44 -13.72
N GLN A 24 -27.52 -14.48 -12.93
CA GLN A 24 -26.55 -15.11 -12.04
C GLN A 24 -25.65 -16.11 -12.81
N PRO A 25 -24.40 -16.35 -12.35
CA PRO A 25 -23.54 -17.39 -12.91
C PRO A 25 -24.26 -18.74 -12.92
N HIS A 26 -24.25 -19.42 -14.05
CA HIS A 26 -24.97 -20.67 -14.25
C HIS A 26 -24.28 -21.58 -15.26
N MET A 27 -24.72 -22.82 -15.31
CA MET A 27 -24.32 -23.84 -16.27
C MET A 27 -25.55 -24.34 -17.03
N ILE A 28 -25.39 -24.63 -18.32
CA ILE A 28 -26.40 -25.31 -19.15
C ILE A 28 -25.78 -26.52 -19.84
N GLU A 29 -26.59 -27.54 -20.11
CA GLU A 29 -26.21 -28.62 -21.02
C GLU A 29 -26.32 -28.13 -22.47
N THR A 30 -25.29 -28.33 -23.30
CA THR A 30 -25.22 -27.69 -24.62
C THR A 30 -26.23 -28.28 -25.62
N LEU A 31 -26.55 -29.58 -25.50
CA LEU A 31 -27.52 -30.25 -26.37
C LEU A 31 -28.97 -29.85 -26.07
N SER A 32 -29.35 -29.77 -24.80
CA SER A 32 -30.73 -29.46 -24.39
C SER A 32 -30.97 -27.97 -24.18
N GLY A 33 -29.92 -27.17 -24.02
CA GLY A 33 -29.99 -25.76 -23.63
C GLY A 33 -30.55 -25.53 -22.22
N SER A 34 -30.75 -26.60 -21.44
CA SER A 34 -31.41 -26.54 -20.15
C SER A 34 -30.42 -26.35 -18.99
N VAL A 35 -30.86 -25.65 -17.95
CA VAL A 35 -30.12 -25.52 -16.69
C VAL A 35 -30.36 -26.78 -15.86
N PRO A 36 -29.31 -27.52 -15.40
CA PRO A 36 -29.49 -28.70 -14.57
C PRO A 36 -29.80 -28.30 -13.12
N GLU A 37 -31.03 -27.85 -12.88
CA GLU A 37 -31.47 -27.34 -11.59
C GLU A 37 -31.30 -28.39 -10.46
N GLY A 38 -30.82 -27.93 -9.30
CA GLY A 38 -30.46 -28.80 -8.17
C GLY A 38 -29.18 -29.63 -8.35
N LYS A 39 -28.69 -29.84 -9.57
CA LYS A 39 -27.52 -30.68 -9.88
C LYS A 39 -26.25 -29.90 -10.22
N GLN A 40 -26.35 -28.59 -10.48
CA GLN A 40 -25.20 -27.76 -10.85
C GLN A 40 -24.03 -27.88 -9.86
N LEU A 41 -24.30 -27.84 -8.55
CA LEU A 41 -23.23 -27.88 -7.53
C LEU A 41 -22.50 -29.23 -7.52
N SER A 42 -23.21 -30.35 -7.61
CA SER A 42 -22.59 -31.67 -7.60
C SER A 42 -21.76 -31.89 -8.86
N LEU A 43 -22.29 -31.53 -10.03
CA LEU A 43 -21.60 -31.65 -11.31
C LEU A 43 -20.33 -30.80 -11.35
N LEU A 44 -20.39 -29.53 -10.92
CA LEU A 44 -19.20 -28.68 -10.90
C LEU A 44 -18.15 -29.18 -9.90
N LYS A 45 -18.56 -29.73 -8.75
CA LYS A 45 -17.62 -30.33 -7.78
C LYS A 45 -16.94 -31.58 -8.35
N GLU A 46 -17.67 -32.39 -9.11
CA GLU A 46 -17.13 -33.56 -9.81
C GLU A 46 -16.10 -33.14 -10.86
N TYR A 47 -16.45 -32.17 -11.70
CA TYR A 47 -15.51 -31.61 -12.68
C TYR A 47 -14.26 -31.00 -12.03
N LEU A 48 -14.40 -30.26 -10.93
CA LEU A 48 -13.27 -29.71 -10.19
C LEU A 48 -12.36 -30.82 -9.63
N LYS A 49 -12.94 -31.90 -9.09
CA LYS A 49 -12.18 -33.06 -8.61
C LYS A 49 -11.45 -33.78 -9.75
N GLN A 50 -12.08 -33.92 -10.92
CA GLN A 50 -11.44 -34.48 -12.13
C GLN A 50 -10.26 -33.62 -12.62
N ASN A 51 -10.19 -32.34 -12.22
CA ASN A 51 -9.10 -31.40 -12.53
C ASN A 51 -8.22 -31.10 -11.29
N ASP A 52 -8.12 -32.02 -10.33
CA ASP A 52 -7.29 -31.92 -9.12
C ASP A 52 -7.58 -30.70 -8.21
N ILE A 53 -8.78 -30.12 -8.28
CA ILE A 53 -9.23 -29.03 -7.40
C ILE A 53 -10.21 -29.56 -6.36
N VAL A 54 -9.79 -29.55 -5.08
CA VAL A 54 -10.66 -29.90 -3.95
C VAL A 54 -11.54 -28.71 -3.56
N PRO A 55 -12.89 -28.81 -3.60
CA PRO A 55 -13.78 -27.74 -3.17
C PRO A 55 -13.66 -27.46 -1.67
N ILE A 56 -13.67 -26.18 -1.28
CA ILE A 56 -13.64 -25.79 0.14
C ILE A 56 -14.91 -26.21 0.89
N LYS A 57 -14.81 -26.37 2.22
CA LYS A 57 -15.97 -26.60 3.08
C LYS A 57 -16.94 -25.41 2.95
N GLY A 58 -18.18 -25.68 2.54
CA GLY A 58 -19.18 -24.64 2.27
C GLY A 58 -19.16 -24.05 0.85
N ALA A 59 -18.41 -24.62 -0.10
CA ALA A 59 -18.39 -24.16 -1.49
C ALA A 59 -19.79 -24.12 -2.12
N THR A 60 -20.15 -22.95 -2.66
CA THR A 60 -21.41 -22.65 -3.36
C THR A 60 -21.28 -22.87 -4.88
N THR A 61 -22.41 -22.89 -5.59
CA THR A 61 -22.43 -23.01 -7.06
C THR A 61 -21.63 -21.88 -7.73
N HIS A 62 -21.81 -20.65 -7.26
CA HIS A 62 -21.04 -19.49 -7.74
C HIS A 62 -19.53 -19.67 -7.57
N TRP A 63 -19.10 -20.17 -6.40
CA TRP A 63 -17.68 -20.43 -6.15
C TRP A 63 -17.14 -21.48 -7.13
N CYS A 64 -17.89 -22.55 -7.36
CA CYS A 64 -17.48 -23.59 -8.30
C CYS A 64 -17.42 -23.08 -9.74
N ILE A 65 -18.41 -22.30 -10.18
CA ILE A 65 -18.43 -21.68 -11.51
C ILE A 65 -17.21 -20.76 -11.71
N ASP A 66 -16.88 -19.90 -10.74
CA ASP A 66 -15.70 -19.05 -10.80
C ASP A 66 -14.41 -19.87 -11.00
N LYS A 67 -14.28 -21.00 -10.31
CA LYS A 67 -13.14 -21.90 -10.48
C LYS A 67 -13.10 -22.57 -11.85
N VAL A 68 -14.25 -23.01 -12.35
CA VAL A 68 -14.35 -23.63 -13.66
C VAL A 68 -14.00 -22.67 -14.79
N LEU A 69 -14.50 -21.44 -14.73
CA LEU A 69 -14.17 -20.40 -15.71
C LEU A 69 -12.68 -20.04 -15.72
N LYS A 70 -11.99 -20.20 -14.58
CA LYS A 70 -10.55 -19.96 -14.42
C LYS A 70 -9.67 -21.18 -14.69
N LEU A 71 -10.25 -22.38 -14.83
CA LEU A 71 -9.51 -23.58 -15.23
C LEU A 71 -9.09 -23.45 -16.69
N GLY A 72 -7.86 -23.80 -17.06
CA GLY A 72 -7.39 -23.73 -18.45
C GLY A 72 -7.23 -22.31 -19.03
N SER A 73 -7.71 -21.26 -18.36
CA SER A 73 -7.18 -19.91 -18.57
C SER A 73 -5.78 -19.90 -17.96
N THR A 74 -4.78 -20.18 -18.78
CA THR A 74 -3.36 -20.04 -18.46
C THR A 74 -3.00 -18.55 -18.28
N LYS A 75 -3.55 -17.90 -17.24
CA LYS A 75 -2.65 -17.42 -16.19
C LYS A 75 -2.45 -18.61 -15.26
N GLU A 76 -1.51 -19.45 -15.65
CA GLU A 76 -0.88 -20.46 -14.83
C GLU A 76 -0.74 -19.92 -13.39
N LYS A 77 -1.64 -20.36 -12.51
CA LYS A 77 -1.33 -20.47 -11.08
C LYS A 77 -0.41 -21.67 -10.90
N THR A 78 0.74 -21.61 -11.55
CA THR A 78 1.91 -22.14 -10.91
C THR A 78 2.00 -21.37 -9.58
N ILE A 79 2.36 -22.03 -8.49
CA ILE A 79 3.21 -21.36 -7.49
C ILE A 79 4.57 -21.13 -8.19
N ARG A 80 4.55 -20.34 -9.26
CA ARG A 80 5.59 -19.40 -9.60
C ARG A 80 5.32 -18.38 -8.50
N LYS A 81 6.15 -18.23 -7.46
CA LYS A 81 7.46 -17.57 -7.65
C LYS A 81 7.71 -17.21 -9.12
N THR A 82 6.78 -16.47 -9.72
CA THR A 82 7.16 -15.35 -10.55
C THR A 82 7.69 -14.42 -9.48
N ILE A 83 8.95 -14.71 -9.10
CA ILE A 83 9.94 -13.68 -9.19
C ILE A 83 9.72 -13.14 -10.61
N HIS A 84 8.76 -12.22 -10.79
CA HIS A 84 9.16 -10.99 -11.43
C HIS A 84 10.47 -10.72 -10.74
N LYS A 85 11.58 -10.89 -11.45
CA LYS A 85 12.83 -10.32 -10.99
C LYS A 85 12.50 -8.84 -11.06
N GLN A 86 11.78 -8.36 -10.05
CA GLN A 86 11.49 -6.98 -9.79
C GLN A 86 12.90 -6.47 -9.67
N LYS A 87 13.31 -5.79 -10.74
CA LYS A 87 14.70 -5.53 -10.99
C LYS A 87 15.02 -4.36 -10.07
N TYR A 88 15.21 -4.67 -8.78
CA TYR A 88 15.64 -3.70 -7.80
C TYR A 88 16.93 -3.10 -8.33
N LEU A 89 16.97 -1.77 -8.40
CA LEU A 89 18.19 -1.07 -8.78
C LEU A 89 19.22 -1.31 -7.68
N PRO A 90 20.51 -1.43 -8.01
CA PRO A 90 21.56 -1.34 -7.00
C PRO A 90 21.39 -0.04 -6.21
N LEU A 91 21.48 -0.13 -4.88
CA LEU A 91 21.44 1.05 -4.02
C LEU A 91 22.77 1.80 -4.16
N THR A 92 22.74 2.89 -4.94
CA THR A 92 23.89 3.77 -5.18
C THR A 92 23.41 5.22 -5.21
N GLU A 93 24.32 6.16 -4.92
CA GLU A 93 24.03 7.60 -4.98
C GLU A 93 23.50 8.01 -6.36
N GLU A 94 24.12 7.54 -7.45
CA GLU A 94 23.68 7.81 -8.82
C GLU A 94 22.23 7.36 -9.07
N ASN A 95 21.89 6.13 -8.66
CA ASN A 95 20.53 5.62 -8.87
C ASN A 95 19.52 6.39 -8.02
N MET A 96 19.87 6.79 -6.80
CA MET A 96 19.00 7.58 -5.92
C MET A 96 18.74 8.96 -6.50
N GLU A 97 19.78 9.68 -6.95
CA GLU A 97 19.63 10.99 -7.59
C GLU A 97 18.79 10.90 -8.86
N LYS A 98 19.05 9.88 -9.69
CA LYS A 98 18.29 9.65 -10.91
C LYS A 98 16.81 9.39 -10.64
N GLN A 99 16.48 8.56 -9.66
CA GLN A 99 15.08 8.32 -9.30
C GLN A 99 14.42 9.55 -8.69
N HIS A 100 15.15 10.30 -7.86
CA HIS A 100 14.64 11.54 -7.29
C HIS A 100 14.27 12.56 -8.39
N MET A 101 15.13 12.75 -9.40
CA MET A 101 14.83 13.59 -10.56
C MET A 101 13.60 13.12 -11.33
N PHE A 102 13.44 11.81 -11.55
CA PHE A 102 12.27 11.27 -12.25
C PHE A 102 10.96 11.51 -11.50
N VAL A 103 10.99 11.38 -10.17
CA VAL A 103 9.81 11.65 -9.33
C VAL A 103 9.45 13.14 -9.40
N GLY A 104 10.44 14.03 -9.29
CA GLY A 104 10.24 15.48 -9.42
C GLY A 104 9.74 15.93 -10.80
N ALA A 105 10.14 15.24 -11.87
CA ALA A 105 9.67 15.52 -13.23
C ALA A 105 8.27 14.94 -13.54
N SER A 106 7.71 14.12 -12.66
CA SER A 106 6.40 13.50 -12.90
C SER A 106 5.27 14.53 -12.86
N SER A 107 4.27 14.37 -13.73
CA SER A 107 3.20 15.36 -13.91
C SER A 107 2.32 15.56 -12.67
N ASN A 108 2.26 14.55 -11.80
CA ASN A 108 1.40 14.55 -10.61
C ASN A 108 2.24 14.87 -9.38
N TYR A 109 3.12 13.94 -8.98
CA TYR A 109 3.86 14.03 -7.73
C TYR A 109 4.82 15.23 -7.69
N GLY A 110 5.44 15.58 -8.81
CA GLY A 110 6.29 16.77 -8.92
C GLY A 110 5.52 18.07 -8.64
N LYS A 111 4.29 18.18 -9.16
CA LYS A 111 3.41 19.35 -8.93
C LYS A 111 2.80 19.36 -7.54
N GLU A 112 2.45 18.20 -7.01
CA GLU A 112 1.94 18.06 -5.63
C GLU A 112 3.01 18.45 -4.61
N GLY A 113 4.28 18.11 -4.87
CA GLY A 113 5.42 18.56 -4.06
C GLY A 113 5.52 20.09 -3.96
N LEU A 114 5.24 20.82 -5.06
CA LEU A 114 5.23 22.29 -5.05
C LEU A 114 4.16 22.84 -4.11
N ILE A 115 2.96 22.25 -4.11
CA ILE A 115 1.87 22.69 -3.21
C ILE A 115 2.25 22.46 -1.75
N ILE A 116 2.89 21.33 -1.43
CA ILE A 116 3.39 21.06 -0.07
C ILE A 116 4.43 22.12 0.29
N HIS A 117 5.44 22.34 -0.56
CA HIS A 117 6.49 23.33 -0.35
C HIS A 117 5.91 24.73 -0.06
N ASP A 118 5.04 25.23 -0.93
CA ASP A 118 4.46 26.57 -0.83
C ASP A 118 3.62 26.74 0.44
N VAL A 119 2.78 25.75 0.77
CA VAL A 119 1.91 25.81 1.96
C VAL A 119 2.74 25.75 3.24
N LEU A 120 3.71 24.84 3.32
CA LEU A 120 4.52 24.70 4.53
C LEU A 120 5.42 25.91 4.78
N ASN A 121 5.96 26.53 3.72
CA ASN A 121 6.77 27.75 3.83
C ASN A 121 5.94 29.00 4.11
N ALA A 122 4.70 29.08 3.59
CA ALA A 122 3.80 30.19 3.91
C ALA A 122 3.33 30.16 5.38
N PHE A 123 3.25 28.97 5.96
CA PHE A 123 2.76 28.77 7.33
C PHE A 123 3.68 27.83 8.11
N PRO A 124 4.89 28.24 8.50
CA PRO A 124 5.88 27.31 9.05
C PRO A 124 5.49 26.76 10.43
N LEU A 125 4.91 27.60 11.30
CA LEU A 125 4.70 27.26 12.72
C LEU A 125 3.48 26.36 12.98
N HIS A 126 3.50 25.65 14.11
CA HIS A 126 2.42 24.79 14.60
C HIS A 126 1.69 25.42 15.80
N ASN A 127 1.29 26.68 15.67
CA ASN A 127 0.68 27.48 16.75
C ASN A 127 -0.78 27.87 16.51
N ASP A 128 -1.36 27.49 15.38
CA ASP A 128 -2.76 27.76 15.03
C ASP A 128 -3.45 26.48 14.54
N LEU A 129 -4.62 26.20 15.11
CA LEU A 129 -5.37 24.98 14.86
C LEU A 129 -5.79 24.84 13.39
N ASN A 130 -6.25 25.92 12.77
CA ASN A 130 -6.78 25.90 11.40
C ASN A 130 -5.65 25.69 10.38
N THR A 131 -4.51 26.33 10.64
CA THR A 131 -3.28 26.19 9.86
C THR A 131 -2.76 24.76 9.94
N ILE A 132 -2.74 24.15 11.14
CA ILE A 132 -2.38 22.74 11.31
C ILE A 132 -3.35 21.83 10.55
N ALA A 133 -4.66 22.06 10.68
CA ALA A 133 -5.68 21.30 9.96
C ALA A 133 -5.51 21.39 8.43
N MET A 134 -5.18 22.57 7.91
CA MET A 134 -4.87 22.78 6.50
C MET A 134 -3.63 21.99 6.07
N LYS A 135 -2.53 22.05 6.84
CA LYS A 135 -1.30 21.28 6.57
C LYS A 135 -1.57 19.78 6.51
N ILE A 136 -2.33 19.26 7.47
CA ILE A 136 -2.76 17.85 7.49
C ILE A 136 -3.52 17.51 6.21
N ALA A 137 -4.49 18.34 5.81
CA ALA A 137 -5.32 18.09 4.62
C ALA A 137 -4.49 18.09 3.33
N VAL A 138 -3.56 19.05 3.19
CA VAL A 138 -2.66 19.13 2.04
C VAL A 138 -1.80 17.87 1.94
N ILE A 139 -1.17 17.45 3.04
CA ILE A 139 -0.32 16.25 3.06
C ILE A 139 -1.15 14.98 2.80
N ASP A 140 -2.35 14.85 3.37
CA ASP A 140 -3.21 13.68 3.18
C ASP A 140 -3.61 13.50 1.72
N VAL A 141 -4.02 14.58 1.07
CA VAL A 141 -4.47 14.57 -0.33
C VAL A 141 -3.31 14.25 -1.27
N THR A 142 -2.15 14.88 -1.09
CA THR A 142 -0.99 14.72 -1.99
C THR A 142 -0.25 13.39 -1.79
N ASN A 143 -0.30 12.81 -0.59
CA ASN A 143 0.41 11.56 -0.30
C ASN A 143 -0.51 10.36 -0.12
N SER A 144 -1.80 10.50 -0.45
CA SER A 144 -2.80 9.44 -0.34
C SER A 144 -2.76 8.74 1.03
N THR A 145 -2.66 9.50 2.13
CA THR A 145 -2.67 8.87 3.47
C THR A 145 -4.05 8.35 3.87
N HIS A 146 -5.06 8.66 3.04
CA HIS A 146 -6.43 8.17 3.10
C HIS A 146 -7.09 8.39 4.47
N LEU A 147 -6.77 9.49 5.16
CA LEU A 147 -7.37 9.84 6.44
C LEU A 147 -8.91 9.88 6.35
N SER A 148 -9.42 10.28 5.18
CA SER A 148 -10.85 10.27 4.87
C SER A 148 -11.55 8.90 5.02
N GLN A 149 -10.83 7.78 4.87
CA GLN A 149 -11.38 6.43 5.09
C GLN A 149 -11.70 6.17 6.57
N TYR A 150 -11.07 6.93 7.46
CA TYR A 150 -11.24 6.82 8.91
C TYR A 150 -12.18 7.89 9.48
N LYS A 151 -12.92 8.65 8.65
CA LYS A 151 -13.81 9.74 9.11
C LYS A 151 -14.79 9.37 10.23
N SER A 152 -15.15 8.09 10.36
CA SER A 152 -16.01 7.60 11.45
C SER A 152 -15.29 7.40 12.79
N ARG A 153 -13.95 7.47 12.81
CA ARG A 153 -13.07 7.19 13.95
C ARG A 153 -11.99 8.26 14.18
N LEU A 154 -11.76 9.12 13.20
CA LEU A 154 -10.72 10.14 13.16
C LEU A 154 -11.36 11.45 12.69
N SER A 155 -11.26 12.49 13.53
CA SER A 155 -11.59 13.86 13.15
C SER A 155 -10.32 14.62 12.80
N LEU A 156 -10.37 15.40 11.71
CA LEU A 156 -9.28 16.34 11.36
C LEU A 156 -9.03 17.34 12.49
N TYR A 157 -10.09 17.79 13.16
CA TYR A 157 -10.01 18.71 14.30
C TYR A 157 -9.22 18.09 15.45
N ASP A 158 -9.52 16.83 15.80
CA ASP A 158 -8.86 16.16 16.92
C ASP A 158 -7.37 15.91 16.61
N LEU A 159 -7.03 15.54 15.37
CA LEU A 159 -5.64 15.41 14.93
C LEU A 159 -4.88 16.74 15.00
N ALA A 160 -5.49 17.81 14.49
CA ALA A 160 -4.88 19.13 14.54
C ALA A 160 -4.68 19.61 15.98
N LYS A 161 -5.66 19.34 16.86
CA LYS A 161 -5.59 19.67 18.28
C LYS A 161 -4.48 18.88 18.98
N VAL A 162 -4.36 17.59 18.71
CA VAL A 162 -3.26 16.76 19.24
C VAL A 162 -1.91 17.36 18.88
N ILE A 163 -1.69 17.74 17.61
CA ILE A 163 -0.42 18.35 17.18
C ILE A 163 -0.17 19.69 17.88
N LEU A 164 -1.20 20.54 17.96
CA LEU A 164 -1.13 21.86 18.62
C LEU A 164 -0.76 21.75 20.10
N GLU A 165 -1.20 20.71 20.79
CA GLU A 165 -0.98 20.50 22.23
C GLU A 165 0.40 19.88 22.55
N ILE A 166 1.19 19.48 21.55
CA ILE A 166 2.54 18.95 21.78
C ILE A 166 3.47 20.09 22.24
N PRO A 167 4.08 19.99 23.43
CA PRO A 167 5.01 21.02 23.90
C PRO A 167 6.21 21.16 22.97
N ASN A 168 6.53 22.41 22.62
CA ASN A 168 7.69 22.80 21.81
C ASN A 168 7.78 22.01 20.50
N PHE A 169 6.65 21.80 19.83
CA PHE A 169 6.58 20.97 18.61
C PHE A 169 7.60 21.41 17.55
N ASP A 170 7.66 22.70 17.25
CA ASP A 170 8.53 23.26 16.21
C ASP A 170 10.01 23.05 16.52
N ASP A 171 10.45 23.31 17.76
CA ASP A 171 11.84 23.11 18.19
C ASP A 171 12.24 21.63 18.10
N ARG A 172 11.38 20.73 18.61
CA ARG A 172 11.61 19.28 18.56
C ARG A 172 11.69 18.76 17.13
N LEU A 173 10.86 19.32 16.24
CA LEU A 173 10.84 18.96 14.82
C LEU A 173 12.09 19.44 14.08
N ALA A 174 12.60 20.63 14.45
CA ALA A 174 13.86 21.17 13.93
C ALA A 174 15.09 20.38 14.43
N GLU A 175 15.00 19.79 15.62
CA GLU A 175 16.04 18.93 16.21
C GLU A 175 15.99 17.48 15.70
N GLY A 176 14.93 17.09 14.98
CA GLY A 176 14.78 15.75 14.44
C GLY A 176 14.27 14.72 15.44
N ASP A 177 13.51 15.14 16.48
CA ASP A 177 13.00 14.26 17.52
C ASP A 177 12.06 13.16 16.96
N PRO A 178 12.45 11.87 17.02
CA PRO A 178 11.65 10.76 16.50
C PRO A 178 10.37 10.51 17.30
N GLU A 179 10.29 10.93 18.56
CA GLU A 179 9.12 10.70 19.41
C GLU A 179 7.91 11.53 18.96
N LEU A 180 8.10 12.62 18.20
CA LEU A 180 7.00 13.34 17.56
C LEU A 180 6.14 12.42 16.69
N VAL A 181 6.77 11.52 15.93
CA VAL A 181 6.04 10.57 15.09
C VAL A 181 5.20 9.63 15.94
N ASN A 182 5.75 9.13 17.05
CA ASN A 182 5.04 8.22 17.95
C ASN A 182 3.88 8.91 18.68
N ILE A 183 4.07 10.14 19.16
CA ILE A 183 3.02 10.94 19.80
C ILE A 183 1.86 11.14 18.82
N ILE A 184 2.11 11.63 17.61
CA ILE A 184 1.06 11.81 16.61
C ILE A 184 0.40 10.47 16.26
N ALA A 185 1.20 9.40 16.13
CA ALA A 185 0.71 8.09 15.73
C ALA A 185 -0.24 7.44 16.75
N ARG A 186 -0.03 7.66 18.05
CA ARG A 186 -0.79 7.06 19.17
C ARG A 186 -2.06 7.81 19.55
N ASN A 187 -2.07 9.13 19.38
CA ASN A 187 -3.04 9.99 20.05
C ASN A 187 -4.42 10.09 19.38
N ILE A 188 -4.73 9.25 18.38
CA ILE A 188 -6.06 9.28 17.73
C ILE A 188 -6.77 7.93 17.74
N GLY A 189 -7.45 7.69 18.86
CA GLY A 189 -8.41 6.60 19.00
C GLY A 189 -7.81 5.24 18.65
N ALA A 190 -8.57 4.43 17.91
CA ALA A 190 -8.18 3.07 17.51
C ALA A 190 -7.42 3.00 16.17
N VAL A 191 -7.05 4.14 15.58
CA VAL A 191 -6.38 4.19 14.26
C VAL A 191 -4.90 4.44 14.47
N ASN A 192 -4.06 3.53 13.99
CA ASN A 192 -2.62 3.70 14.02
C ASN A 192 -2.20 4.68 12.91
N MET A 193 -1.78 5.89 13.31
CA MET A 193 -1.49 6.99 12.39
C MET A 193 -0.02 7.06 11.95
N PHE A 194 0.76 5.98 12.17
CA PHE A 194 2.21 5.93 11.92
C PHE A 194 2.61 6.26 10.47
N PHE A 195 1.80 5.83 9.50
CA PHE A 195 1.96 6.17 8.08
C PHE A 195 1.85 7.66 7.78
N PHE A 196 0.92 8.33 8.47
CA PHE A 196 0.68 9.75 8.32
C PHE A 196 1.74 10.55 9.08
N ALA A 197 1.96 10.21 10.35
CA ALA A 197 2.87 10.91 11.26
C ALA A 197 4.31 10.96 10.71
N SER A 198 4.82 9.85 10.16
CA SER A 198 6.15 9.82 9.53
C SER A 198 6.26 10.79 8.34
N LYS A 199 5.24 10.88 7.48
CA LYS A 199 5.20 11.84 6.36
C LYS A 199 5.08 13.27 6.85
N TYR A 200 4.19 13.51 7.82
CA TYR A 200 3.98 14.83 8.39
C TYR A 200 5.29 15.41 8.92
N CYS A 201 6.00 14.68 9.78
CA CYS A 201 7.28 15.13 10.30
C CYS A 201 8.35 15.28 9.20
N THR A 202 8.43 14.33 8.26
CA THR A 202 9.42 14.41 7.17
C THR A 202 9.24 15.66 6.32
N TYR A 203 8.03 15.94 5.85
CA TYR A 203 7.80 17.12 4.99
C TYR A 203 8.09 18.43 5.73
N HIS A 204 7.68 18.57 6.99
CA HIS A 204 7.96 19.81 7.72
C HIS A 204 9.45 19.97 8.04
N ASN A 205 10.15 18.89 8.40
CA ASN A 205 11.59 18.92 8.66
C ASN A 205 12.40 19.30 7.40
N VAL A 206 12.01 18.77 6.23
CA VAL A 206 12.62 19.11 4.94
C VAL A 206 12.29 20.53 4.51
N GLU A 207 11.00 20.87 4.42
CA GLU A 207 10.56 22.10 3.76
C GLU A 207 10.80 23.36 4.59
N ILE A 208 10.75 23.27 5.92
CA ILE A 208 10.86 24.44 6.82
C ILE A 208 12.29 24.59 7.35
N TYR A 209 12.94 23.48 7.71
CA TYR A 209 14.24 23.51 8.37
C TYR A 209 15.40 23.10 7.45
N GLY A 210 15.12 22.63 6.23
CA GLY A 210 16.16 22.18 5.29
C GLY A 210 16.92 20.96 5.80
N ARG A 211 16.26 20.12 6.61
CA ARG A 211 16.84 18.95 7.27
C ARG A 211 16.25 17.65 6.72
N ASP A 212 16.90 16.54 7.02
CA ASP A 212 16.54 15.20 6.52
C ASP A 212 16.68 14.17 7.66
N ASP A 213 16.13 14.49 8.82
CA ASP A 213 16.28 13.66 10.03
C ASP A 213 15.25 12.52 10.06
N TYR A 214 14.14 12.66 9.33
CA TYR A 214 13.02 11.71 9.31
C TYR A 214 12.98 10.87 8.03
N SER A 215 12.57 9.61 8.17
CA SER A 215 12.25 8.71 7.06
C SER A 215 10.74 8.51 6.93
N ILE A 216 10.22 8.54 5.70
CA ILE A 216 8.81 8.23 5.42
C ILE A 216 8.57 6.73 5.64
N PHE A 217 7.48 6.41 6.33
CA PHE A 217 6.96 5.06 6.41
C PHE A 217 5.69 4.94 5.56
N ASP A 218 5.67 3.99 4.62
CA ASP A 218 4.51 3.66 3.79
C ASP A 218 4.48 2.17 3.38
N GLY A 219 3.46 1.78 2.62
CA GLY A 219 3.35 0.41 2.13
C GLY A 219 4.48 0.02 1.18
N ILE A 220 5.03 0.98 0.42
CA ILE A 220 6.14 0.78 -0.50
C ILE A 220 7.41 0.48 0.29
N VAL A 221 7.79 1.37 1.21
CA VAL A 221 8.95 1.22 2.09
C VAL A 221 8.87 -0.10 2.85
N LYS A 222 7.72 -0.41 3.46
CA LYS A 222 7.52 -1.67 4.20
C LYS A 222 7.78 -2.91 3.33
N ASN A 223 7.37 -2.89 2.07
CA ASN A 223 7.50 -4.04 1.18
C ASN A 223 8.84 -4.10 0.46
N THR A 224 9.48 -2.96 0.21
CA THR A 224 10.67 -2.84 -0.64
C THR A 224 11.98 -2.73 0.15
N LEU A 225 11.96 -2.17 1.35
CA LEU A 225 13.17 -2.04 2.20
C LEU A 225 13.86 -3.39 2.52
N PRO A 226 13.13 -4.51 2.79
CA PRO A 226 13.75 -5.82 3.05
C PRO A 226 14.67 -6.34 1.94
N TYR A 227 14.53 -5.87 0.71
CA TYR A 227 15.38 -6.30 -0.40
C TYR A 227 16.80 -5.76 -0.32
N TYR A 228 17.00 -4.66 0.42
CA TYR A 228 18.29 -4.00 0.57
C TYR A 228 18.98 -4.31 1.89
N ILE A 229 18.28 -4.92 2.85
CA ILE A 229 18.80 -5.22 4.19
C ILE A 229 18.71 -6.72 4.45
N PRO A 230 19.83 -7.48 4.37
CA PRO A 230 19.85 -8.91 4.66
C PRO A 230 19.25 -9.22 6.04
N GLY A 231 18.29 -10.15 6.09
CA GLY A 231 17.63 -10.57 7.33
C GLY A 231 16.51 -9.66 7.84
N LEU A 232 16.28 -8.49 7.23
CA LEU A 232 15.09 -7.70 7.51
C LEU A 232 13.87 -8.35 6.86
N THR A 233 12.73 -8.33 7.54
CA THR A 233 11.47 -8.90 7.03
C THR A 233 10.35 -7.88 7.13
N VAL A 234 9.36 -8.00 6.24
CA VAL A 234 8.13 -7.19 6.27
C VAL A 234 7.44 -7.25 7.64
N ASN A 235 7.45 -8.42 8.29
CA ASN A 235 6.86 -8.60 9.61
C ASN A 235 7.61 -7.86 10.71
N ARG A 236 8.96 -7.83 10.64
CA ARG A 236 9.77 -7.03 11.56
C ARG A 236 9.47 -5.54 11.41
N ILE A 237 9.41 -5.05 10.16
CA ILE A 237 9.05 -3.66 9.86
C ILE A 237 7.63 -3.33 10.37
N ASP A 238 6.65 -4.22 10.15
CA ASP A 238 5.28 -3.99 10.65
C ASP A 238 5.19 -3.99 12.18
N THR A 239 6.13 -4.65 12.86
CA THR A 239 6.18 -4.68 14.33
C THR A 239 6.58 -3.33 14.89
N TRP A 240 7.51 -2.62 14.26
CA TRP A 240 7.84 -1.24 14.61
C TRP A 240 6.62 -0.31 14.50
N ARG A 241 5.86 -0.43 13.40
CA ARG A 241 4.60 0.31 13.23
C ARG A 241 3.58 0.00 14.33
N ARG A 242 3.38 -1.28 14.66
CA ARG A 242 2.40 -1.71 15.67
C ARG A 242 2.79 -1.29 17.08
N ASN A 243 4.09 -1.26 17.37
CA ASN A 243 4.62 -0.89 18.68
C ASN A 243 4.91 0.61 18.80
N PHE A 244 4.70 1.39 17.72
CA PHE A 244 5.07 2.80 17.66
C PHE A 244 6.55 3.01 18.02
N ASP A 245 7.40 2.31 17.29
CA ASP A 245 8.85 2.32 17.43
C ASP A 245 9.45 2.96 16.17
N TYR A 246 9.20 4.26 16.02
CA TYR A 246 9.68 5.02 14.88
C TYR A 246 11.20 5.20 14.90
N GLU A 247 11.80 5.38 16.07
CA GLU A 247 13.24 5.53 16.24
C GLU A 247 14.00 4.36 15.62
N THR A 248 13.68 3.12 16.00
CA THR A 248 14.35 1.93 15.44
C THR A 248 14.15 1.81 13.92
N PHE A 249 12.97 2.17 13.41
CA PHE A 249 12.74 2.22 11.96
C PHE A 249 13.62 3.29 11.28
N ASN A 250 13.70 4.49 11.85
CA ASN A 250 14.45 5.61 11.30
C ASN A 250 15.97 5.35 11.36
N GLU A 251 16.46 4.75 12.44
CA GLU A 251 17.84 4.28 12.56
C GLU A 251 18.14 3.18 11.54
N CYS A 252 17.24 2.21 11.35
CA CYS A 252 17.41 1.16 10.35
C CYS A 252 17.61 1.73 8.94
N VAL A 253 16.90 2.80 8.58
CA VAL A 253 17.07 3.50 7.31
C VAL A 253 18.41 4.24 7.26
N GLY A 254 18.82 4.89 8.36
CA GLY A 254 20.09 5.60 8.45
C GLY A 254 21.28 4.65 8.29
N ASN A 255 21.28 3.56 9.05
CA ASN A 255 22.31 2.53 9.01
C ASN A 255 22.44 1.91 7.61
N LEU A 256 21.34 1.63 6.92
CA LEU A 256 21.39 1.16 5.53
C LEU A 256 22.15 2.14 4.63
N LEU A 257 21.90 3.44 4.77
CA LEU A 257 22.57 4.46 3.96
C LEU A 257 24.06 4.59 4.32
N ASP A 258 24.38 4.54 5.61
CA ASP A 258 25.76 4.59 6.10
C ASP A 258 26.58 3.38 5.67
N GLU A 259 26.03 2.17 5.80
CA GLU A 259 26.67 0.92 5.38
C GLU A 259 26.94 0.86 3.87
N ASN A 260 26.16 1.59 3.07
CA ASN A 260 26.33 1.71 1.61
C ASN A 260 27.13 2.96 1.20
N ASN A 261 27.73 3.70 2.15
CA ASN A 261 28.50 4.93 1.94
C ASN A 261 27.73 6.01 1.15
N ILE A 262 26.45 6.21 1.47
CA ILE A 262 25.59 7.20 0.80
C ILE A 262 25.54 8.47 1.65
N HIS A 263 26.20 9.52 1.17
CA HIS A 263 26.38 10.80 1.90
C HIS A 263 25.84 12.02 1.14
N ILE A 264 25.07 11.81 0.07
CA ILE A 264 24.37 12.88 -0.64
C ILE A 264 23.39 13.66 0.26
N PRO A 265 23.15 14.96 -0.01
CA PRO A 265 22.13 15.74 0.68
C PRO A 265 20.73 15.13 0.52
N PHE A 266 19.91 15.21 1.57
CA PHE A 266 18.54 14.69 1.61
C PHE A 266 18.44 13.19 1.24
N ARG A 267 19.42 12.39 1.68
CA ARG A 267 19.54 10.96 1.37
C ARG A 267 18.32 10.13 1.79
N ARG A 268 17.66 10.42 2.91
CA ARG A 268 16.45 9.70 3.35
C ARG A 268 15.27 10.01 2.45
N ARG A 269 15.05 11.29 2.14
CA ARG A 269 14.03 11.70 1.15
C ARG A 269 14.26 11.08 -0.22
N LYS A 270 15.52 11.04 -0.69
CA LYS A 270 15.90 10.41 -1.97
C LYS A 270 15.73 8.90 -1.93
N LEU A 271 15.97 8.26 -0.79
CA LEU A 271 15.74 6.83 -0.61
C LEU A 271 14.27 6.49 -0.76
N ASP A 272 13.36 7.27 -0.17
CA ASP A 272 11.92 7.09 -0.37
C ASP A 272 11.55 7.08 -1.87
N HIS A 273 11.99 8.10 -2.63
CA HIS A 273 11.78 8.15 -4.08
C HIS A 273 12.41 6.95 -4.82
N PHE A 274 13.59 6.52 -4.39
CA PHE A 274 14.27 5.37 -4.97
C PHE A 274 13.51 4.06 -4.75
N LEU A 275 12.96 3.84 -3.55
CA LEU A 275 12.20 2.63 -3.23
C LEU A 275 10.92 2.51 -4.06
N TRP A 276 10.35 3.64 -4.52
CA TRP A 276 9.21 3.66 -5.43
C TRP A 276 9.52 3.07 -6.80
N TYR A 277 10.79 3.01 -7.23
CA TYR A 277 11.17 2.40 -8.50
C TYR A 277 10.67 0.96 -8.63
N ALA A 278 10.65 0.21 -7.53
CA ALA A 278 10.17 -1.17 -7.55
C ALA A 278 8.70 -1.26 -8.00
N ASN A 279 7.88 -0.24 -7.73
CA ASN A 279 6.45 -0.24 -8.07
C ASN A 279 6.14 0.33 -9.46
N ARG A 280 7.15 0.45 -10.34
CA ARG A 280 6.98 0.83 -11.75
C ARG A 280 6.78 -0.38 -12.65
#